data_AF-A0A7J2LYT8-F1
#
_entry.id   AF-A0A7J2LYT8-F1
#
_cell.length_a   1.000
_cell.length_b   1.000
_cell.length_c   1.000
_cell.angle_alpha   90.00
_cell.angle_beta   90.00
_cell.angle_gamma   90.00
#
_symmetry.space_group_name_H-M   'P 1'
#
loop_
_entity.id
_entity.type
_entity.pdbx_description
1 polymer ?
#
loop_
_entity_poly.entity_id
_entity_poly.type
_entity_poly.pdbx_seq_one_letter_code
_entity_poly.pdbx_strand_id
1 'polypeptide(L)'
;MSEEPSQETGKKVKIKLFGKWSLEGIEVENPALRGVISLKPVYLPHSGGRHEHKPFGKLNVMIVERLVNRLMMQAKNAGVKKDHVNSKNPGKKLKALRTVKYAFEIIELRTGENPVRVLLKAIENAAIREEVTRIMYGGVTYFHAVDTSPTRMVDLAIRHIAQGAAIRAFRSPMSLAEALAEEIIAAAEYDRSRSHAIRRKEEIERIALSSR
;
A
#
# COMPACT_ATOMS: atom_id res chain seq x y z
N MET A 1 44.61 35.23 -19.02
CA MET A 1 43.25 34.93 -19.52
C MET A 1 43.09 33.42 -19.40
N SER A 2 42.84 32.97 -18.18
CA SER A 2 41.54 32.45 -17.71
C SER A 2 41.40 30.97 -18.05
N GLU A 3 42.15 30.15 -17.31
CA GLU A 3 41.79 28.76 -17.05
C GLU A 3 40.53 28.80 -16.17
N GLU A 4 39.39 28.39 -16.73
CA GLU A 4 38.17 28.22 -15.96
C GLU A 4 38.28 26.95 -15.11
N PRO A 5 38.08 27.02 -13.79
CA PRO A 5 38.11 25.84 -12.95
C PRO A 5 36.89 24.97 -13.26
N SER A 6 37.16 23.72 -13.62
CA SER A 6 36.17 22.64 -13.71
C SER A 6 35.41 22.54 -12.39
N GLN A 7 34.16 23.00 -12.39
CA GLN A 7 33.26 22.83 -11.25
C GLN A 7 32.92 21.34 -11.10
N GLU A 8 33.47 20.71 -10.07
CA GLU A 8 32.93 19.47 -9.52
C GLU A 8 31.51 19.76 -8.99
N THR A 9 30.51 19.66 -9.86
CA THR A 9 29.11 19.57 -9.43
C THR A 9 28.96 18.31 -8.58
N GLY A 10 28.87 18.50 -7.26
CA GLY A 10 28.78 17.44 -6.27
C GLY A 10 27.82 16.34 -6.70
N LYS A 11 28.30 15.09 -6.68
CA LYS A 11 27.49 13.88 -6.90
C LYS A 11 26.16 14.03 -6.16
N LYS A 12 25.05 14.19 -6.89
CA LYS A 12 23.70 14.04 -6.33
C LYS A 12 23.68 12.69 -5.61
N VAL A 13 23.62 12.71 -4.29
CA VAL A 13 23.59 11.49 -3.47
C VAL A 13 22.36 10.71 -3.90
N LYS A 14 22.57 9.56 -4.59
CA LYS A 14 21.46 8.67 -4.96
C LYS A 14 20.89 8.06 -3.68
N ILE A 15 19.83 8.67 -3.16
CA ILE A 15 19.12 8.17 -1.98
C ILE A 15 18.41 6.88 -2.38
N LYS A 16 18.96 5.75 -1.95
CA LYS A 16 18.33 4.44 -2.07
C LYS A 16 17.43 4.19 -0.86
N LEU A 17 16.26 3.61 -1.11
CA LEU A 17 15.36 3.15 -0.06
C LEU A 17 16.02 2.00 0.71
N PHE A 18 16.06 2.10 2.04
CA PHE A 18 16.75 1.16 2.94
C PHE A 18 18.24 0.90 2.57
N GLY A 19 18.86 1.77 1.77
CA GLY A 19 20.23 1.62 1.26
C GLY A 19 20.39 0.63 0.11
N LYS A 20 19.33 -0.11 -0.28
CA LYS A 20 19.40 -1.18 -1.29
C LYS A 20 18.70 -0.80 -2.60
N TRP A 21 17.46 -0.33 -2.52
CA TRP A 21 16.60 -0.18 -3.69
C TRP A 21 16.60 1.25 -4.25
N SER A 22 16.90 1.41 -5.53
CA SER A 22 16.76 2.70 -6.23
C SER A 22 15.30 3.00 -6.54
N LEU A 23 14.94 4.28 -6.58
CA LEU A 23 13.59 4.75 -6.97
C LEU A 23 13.59 5.42 -8.36
N GLU A 24 14.75 5.47 -9.01
CA GLU A 24 14.93 6.08 -10.33
C GLU A 24 14.26 5.21 -11.40
N GLY A 25 13.43 5.81 -12.27
CA GLY A 25 12.78 5.11 -13.39
C GLY A 25 11.57 4.25 -13.00
N ILE A 26 11.00 4.46 -11.81
CA ILE A 26 9.72 3.85 -11.43
C ILE A 26 8.60 4.81 -11.78
N GLU A 27 7.79 4.43 -12.76
CA GLU A 27 6.60 5.18 -13.17
C GLU A 27 5.33 4.43 -12.80
N VAL A 28 4.24 5.18 -12.65
CA VAL A 28 2.89 4.69 -12.38
C VAL A 28 2.19 4.59 -13.73
N GLU A 29 1.72 3.39 -14.10
CA GLU A 29 1.07 3.13 -15.38
C GLU A 29 -0.28 3.87 -15.45
N ASN A 30 -1.01 3.90 -14.33
CA ASN A 30 -2.32 4.54 -14.27
C ASN A 30 -2.23 6.07 -14.08
N PRO A 31 -2.73 6.89 -15.02
CA PRO A 31 -2.67 8.35 -14.93
C PRO A 31 -3.44 8.90 -13.73
N ALA A 32 -4.54 8.27 -13.30
CA ALA A 32 -5.36 8.73 -12.18
C ALA A 32 -4.62 8.62 -10.83
N LEU A 33 -3.66 7.70 -10.73
CA LEU A 33 -2.94 7.42 -9.49
C LEU A 33 -1.62 8.18 -9.38
N ARG A 34 -1.12 8.73 -10.49
CA ARG A 34 0.15 9.49 -10.55
C ARG A 34 0.18 10.68 -9.58
N GLY A 35 -0.93 11.39 -9.41
CA GLY A 35 -1.04 12.52 -8.48
C GLY A 35 -1.19 12.11 -7.00
N VAL A 36 -1.49 10.83 -6.72
CA VAL A 36 -1.81 10.34 -5.38
C VAL A 36 -0.68 9.52 -4.77
N ILE A 37 0.09 8.83 -5.61
CA ILE A 37 1.22 8.00 -5.21
C ILE A 37 2.48 8.88 -5.19
N SER A 38 3.08 9.04 -4.01
CA SER A 38 4.35 9.74 -3.86
C SER A 38 5.52 8.76 -3.84
N LEU A 39 6.48 9.01 -4.72
CA LEU A 39 7.76 8.29 -4.88
C LEU A 39 8.96 9.10 -4.37
N LYS A 40 8.74 9.98 -3.39
CA LYS A 40 9.83 10.80 -2.84
C LYS A 40 10.98 9.92 -2.34
N PRO A 41 12.23 10.19 -2.76
CA PRO A 41 13.35 9.38 -2.36
C PRO A 41 13.68 9.63 -0.89
N VAL A 42 13.43 8.63 -0.05
CA VAL A 42 13.71 8.67 1.38
C VAL A 42 14.48 7.41 1.77
N TYR A 43 15.53 7.58 2.59
CA TYR A 43 16.32 6.44 3.08
C TYR A 43 15.50 5.54 4.02
N LEU A 44 14.88 6.13 5.04
CA LEU A 44 13.98 5.45 5.98
C LEU A 44 12.57 6.06 5.88
N PRO A 45 11.53 5.29 5.54
CA PRO A 45 10.17 5.81 5.37
C PRO A 45 9.50 6.11 6.73
N HIS A 46 9.94 7.19 7.39
CA HIS A 46 9.43 7.69 8.67
C HIS A 46 9.37 9.22 8.66
N SER A 47 8.19 9.79 8.38
CA SER A 47 7.94 11.24 8.31
C SER A 47 7.39 11.85 9.60
N GLY A 48 7.17 11.04 10.65
CA GLY A 48 6.69 11.54 11.95
C GLY A 48 5.27 12.12 11.96
N GLY A 49 4.45 11.87 10.92
CA GLY A 49 3.01 12.19 10.95
C GLY A 49 2.64 13.67 10.81
N ARG A 50 3.60 14.56 10.56
CA ARG A 50 3.40 16.04 10.49
C ARG A 50 2.48 16.53 9.35
N HIS A 51 1.90 15.61 8.59
CA HIS A 51 1.08 15.86 7.40
C HIS A 51 -0.43 15.77 7.68
N GLU A 52 -0.85 15.33 8.86
CA GLU A 52 -2.27 15.06 9.18
C GLU A 52 -3.14 16.32 9.22
N HIS A 53 -2.62 17.43 9.74
CA HIS A 53 -3.38 18.67 9.92
C HIS A 53 -3.73 19.41 8.61
N LYS A 54 -3.15 19.00 7.47
CA LYS A 54 -3.39 19.64 6.16
C LYS A 54 -4.26 18.74 5.27
N PRO A 55 -5.29 19.29 4.59
CA PRO A 55 -6.03 18.52 3.61
C PRO A 55 -5.07 18.02 2.52
N PHE A 56 -5.23 16.76 2.12
CA PHE A 56 -4.34 16.09 1.16
C PHE A 56 -2.85 16.02 1.56
N GLY A 57 -2.48 16.35 2.80
CA GLY A 57 -1.10 16.22 3.28
C GLY A 57 -0.56 14.79 3.14
N LYS A 58 -1.45 13.79 3.23
CA LYS A 58 -1.15 12.37 3.00
C LYS A 58 -0.60 12.05 1.60
N LEU A 59 -0.86 12.89 0.59
CA LEU A 59 -0.33 12.70 -0.77
C LEU A 59 1.19 12.84 -0.81
N ASN A 60 1.73 13.70 0.06
CA ASN A 60 3.16 13.95 0.13
C ASN A 60 3.96 12.82 0.78
N VAL A 61 3.28 11.87 1.42
CA VAL A 61 3.89 10.76 2.18
C VAL A 61 4.26 9.63 1.24
N MET A 62 5.46 9.08 1.41
CA MET A 62 5.94 7.94 0.62
C MET A 62 4.97 6.75 0.71
N ILE A 63 4.74 6.07 -0.42
CA ILE A 63 3.79 4.94 -0.47
C ILE A 63 4.14 3.81 0.51
N VAL A 64 5.43 3.54 0.68
CA VAL A 64 5.95 2.53 1.62
C VAL A 64 5.63 2.92 3.06
N GLU A 65 5.71 4.21 3.41
CA GLU A 65 5.33 4.67 4.75
C GLU A 65 3.83 4.50 5.00
N ARG A 66 2.99 4.73 3.99
CA ARG A 66 1.54 4.49 4.09
C ARG A 66 1.24 3.01 4.35
N LEU A 67 1.96 2.10 3.67
CA LEU A 67 1.89 0.66 3.91
C LEU A 67 2.31 0.29 5.34
N VAL A 68 3.44 0.81 5.81
CA VAL A 68 3.93 0.62 7.18
C VAL A 68 2.90 1.07 8.22
N ASN A 69 2.31 2.27 8.03
CA ASN A 69 1.30 2.80 8.94
C ASN A 69 0.05 1.90 8.98
N ARG A 70 -0.37 1.31 7.84
CA ARG A 70 -1.49 0.37 7.78
C ARG A 70 -1.17 -0.96 8.46
N LEU A 71 0.06 -1.45 8.36
CA LEU A 71 0.50 -2.70 9.00
C LEU A 71 0.51 -2.62 10.53
N MET A 72 0.68 -1.42 11.09
CA MET A 72 0.59 -1.18 12.53
C MET A 72 -0.84 -1.28 13.09
N MET A 73 -1.87 -1.19 12.24
CA MET A 73 -3.26 -1.23 12.67
C MET A 73 -3.72 -2.67 12.95
N GLN A 74 -4.75 -2.77 13.78
CA GLN A 74 -5.45 -4.03 13.99
C GLN A 74 -6.13 -4.48 12.69
N ALA A 75 -5.73 -5.64 12.16
CA ALA A 75 -6.55 -6.32 11.17
C ALA A 75 -7.82 -6.83 11.86
N LYS A 76 -8.98 -6.46 11.31
CA LYS A 76 -10.29 -6.92 11.78
C LYS A 76 -10.66 -8.16 10.97
N ASN A 77 -10.83 -9.31 11.63
CA ASN A 77 -11.49 -10.44 11.02
C ASN A 77 -12.99 -10.15 10.99
N ALA A 78 -13.63 -10.29 9.83
CA ALA A 78 -15.05 -9.96 9.63
C ALA A 78 -16.02 -10.78 10.49
N GLY A 79 -15.57 -11.85 11.15
CA GLY A 79 -16.45 -12.81 11.86
C GLY A 79 -16.43 -12.76 13.40
N VAL A 80 -15.41 -12.20 14.06
CA VAL A 80 -15.28 -12.35 15.52
C VAL A 80 -14.77 -11.06 16.17
N LYS A 81 -15.65 -10.33 16.86
CA LYS A 81 -15.31 -9.12 17.66
C LYS A 81 -14.21 -9.37 18.72
N LYS A 82 -13.94 -10.62 19.08
CA LYS A 82 -12.98 -11.01 20.13
C LYS A 82 -11.58 -11.41 19.62
N ASP A 83 -11.42 -11.81 18.36
CA ASP A 83 -10.13 -12.26 17.80
C ASP A 83 -9.43 -11.11 17.06
N HIS A 84 -8.86 -10.17 17.82
CA HIS A 84 -8.00 -9.13 17.26
C HIS A 84 -6.66 -9.76 16.81
N VAL A 85 -6.50 -9.96 15.50
CA VAL A 85 -5.28 -10.55 14.88
C VAL A 85 -4.00 -9.80 15.28
N ASN A 86 -4.09 -8.47 15.43
CA ASN A 86 -2.95 -7.57 15.61
C ASN A 86 -3.05 -6.69 16.87
N SER A 87 -3.72 -7.16 17.93
CA SER A 87 -3.99 -6.35 19.14
C SER A 87 -2.75 -5.68 19.76
N LYS A 88 -1.55 -6.28 19.58
CA LYS A 88 -0.28 -5.84 20.18
C LYS A 88 0.61 -4.96 19.29
N ASN A 89 0.17 -4.61 18.07
CA ASN A 89 0.97 -3.83 17.10
C ASN A 89 0.78 -2.29 17.07
N PRO A 90 -0.23 -1.66 17.71
CA PRO A 90 -0.34 -0.19 17.72
C PRO A 90 0.94 0.49 18.23
N GLY A 91 1.35 1.58 17.58
CA GLY A 91 2.53 2.39 17.94
C GLY A 91 3.89 1.80 17.56
N LYS A 92 3.99 0.51 17.20
CA LYS A 92 5.28 -0.17 16.95
C LYS A 92 5.80 0.02 15.52
N LYS A 93 6.02 1.28 15.12
CA LYS A 93 6.45 1.62 13.75
C LYS A 93 7.79 1.04 13.35
N LEU A 94 8.75 0.99 14.28
CA LEU A 94 10.07 0.40 14.02
C LEU A 94 9.98 -1.10 13.71
N LYS A 95 9.10 -1.82 14.39
CA LYS A 95 8.84 -3.25 14.11
C LYS A 95 8.21 -3.42 12.73
N ALA A 96 7.21 -2.60 12.39
CA ALA A 96 6.57 -2.61 11.08
C ALA A 96 7.55 -2.28 9.94
N LEU A 97 8.46 -1.31 10.14
CA LEU A 97 9.53 -0.99 9.18
C LEU A 97 10.45 -2.18 8.93
N ARG A 98 10.86 -2.90 9.99
CA ARG A 98 11.65 -4.13 9.86
C ARG A 98 10.91 -5.20 9.09
N THR A 99 9.62 -5.41 9.38
CA THR A 99 8.78 -6.38 8.66
C THR A 99 8.69 -6.05 7.17
N VAL A 100 8.47 -4.78 6.80
CA VAL A 100 8.42 -4.36 5.39
C VAL A 100 9.78 -4.49 4.71
N LYS A 101 10.89 -4.18 5.40
CA LYS A 101 12.24 -4.43 4.88
C LYS A 101 12.45 -5.91 4.55
N TYR A 102 12.12 -6.82 5.46
CA TYR A 102 12.25 -8.25 5.22
C TYR A 102 11.32 -8.74 4.11
N ALA A 103 10.08 -8.23 4.04
CA ALA A 103 9.16 -8.57 2.96
C ALA A 103 9.71 -8.15 1.59
N PHE A 104 10.31 -6.96 1.49
CA PHE A 104 10.95 -6.48 0.26
C PHE A 104 12.19 -7.30 -0.13
N GLU A 105 12.98 -7.77 0.83
CA GLU A 105 14.08 -8.71 0.56
C GLU A 105 13.56 -10.04 0.01
N ILE A 106 12.46 -10.57 0.55
CA ILE A 106 11.82 -11.80 0.04
C ILE A 106 11.27 -11.59 -1.37
N ILE A 107 10.64 -10.44 -1.65
CA ILE A 107 10.11 -10.13 -2.98
C ILE A 107 11.24 -10.05 -4.01
N GLU A 108 12.33 -9.35 -3.69
CA GLU A 108 13.49 -9.23 -4.57
C GLU A 108 14.10 -10.62 -4.87
N LEU A 109 14.23 -11.48 -3.87
CA LEU A 109 14.75 -12.84 -4.05
C LEU A 109 13.85 -13.72 -4.92
N ARG A 110 12.52 -13.57 -4.82
CA ARG A 110 11.56 -14.39 -5.59
C ARG A 110 11.34 -13.88 -7.02
N THR A 111 11.28 -12.56 -7.20
CA THR A 111 10.90 -11.94 -8.49
C THR A 111 12.10 -11.46 -9.30
N GLY A 112 13.23 -11.16 -8.65
CA GLY A 112 14.38 -10.51 -9.30
C GLY A 112 14.13 -9.04 -9.70
N GLU A 113 12.95 -8.50 -9.41
CA GLU A 113 12.57 -7.12 -9.70
C GLU A 113 12.71 -6.22 -8.47
N ASN A 114 12.70 -4.91 -8.72
CA ASN A 114 12.66 -3.94 -7.63
C ASN A 114 11.33 -4.06 -6.86
N PRO A 115 11.36 -4.34 -5.54
CA PRO A 115 10.15 -4.59 -4.76
C PRO A 115 9.20 -3.39 -4.70
N VAL A 116 9.72 -2.16 -4.89
CA VAL A 116 8.88 -0.96 -4.96
C VAL A 116 8.01 -0.97 -6.22
N ARG A 117 8.54 -1.43 -7.36
CA ARG A 117 7.78 -1.57 -8.60
C ARG A 117 6.66 -2.61 -8.45
N VAL A 118 7.00 -3.76 -7.87
CA VAL A 118 6.01 -4.83 -7.59
C VAL A 118 4.91 -4.32 -6.66
N LEU A 119 5.26 -3.56 -5.62
CA LEU A 119 4.28 -2.95 -4.73
C LEU A 119 3.35 -1.97 -5.45
N LEU A 120 3.87 -1.14 -6.36
CA LEU A 120 3.04 -0.22 -7.13
C LEU A 120 2.04 -0.97 -8.02
N LYS A 121 2.53 -1.96 -8.77
CA LYS A 121 1.68 -2.82 -9.60
C LYS A 121 0.59 -3.51 -8.78
N ALA A 122 0.94 -4.02 -7.59
CA ALA A 122 -0.03 -4.59 -6.65
C ALA A 122 -1.10 -3.59 -6.21
N ILE A 123 -0.71 -2.33 -5.93
CA ILE A 123 -1.66 -1.27 -5.52
C ILE A 123 -2.59 -0.88 -6.67
N GLU A 124 -2.06 -0.75 -7.89
CA GLU A 124 -2.85 -0.44 -9.09
C GLU A 124 -3.89 -1.54 -9.37
N ASN A 125 -3.46 -2.80 -9.26
CA ASN A 125 -4.33 -3.95 -9.43
C ASN A 125 -5.39 -4.05 -8.33
N ALA A 126 -5.04 -3.76 -7.08
CA ALA A 126 -5.94 -3.81 -5.93
C ALA A 126 -6.83 -2.57 -5.77
N ALA A 127 -6.67 -1.55 -6.61
CA ALA A 127 -7.49 -0.34 -6.59
C ALA A 127 -8.95 -0.64 -7.00
N ILE A 128 -9.89 -0.31 -6.10
CA ILE A 128 -11.34 -0.43 -6.30
C ILE A 128 -11.85 0.79 -7.06
N ARG A 129 -12.55 0.58 -8.18
CA ARG A 129 -13.07 1.65 -9.03
C ARG A 129 -14.45 2.14 -8.58
N GLU A 130 -15.36 1.20 -8.35
CA GLU A 130 -16.74 1.45 -7.94
C GLU A 130 -17.00 0.79 -6.57
N GLU A 131 -17.70 1.49 -5.69
CA GLU A 131 -18.16 0.95 -4.40
C GLU A 131 -19.64 1.28 -4.18
N VAL A 132 -20.24 0.67 -3.16
CA VAL A 132 -21.64 0.93 -2.80
C VAL A 132 -21.71 1.78 -1.56
N THR A 133 -22.55 2.81 -1.60
CA THR A 133 -22.92 3.61 -0.42
C THR A 133 -24.38 3.36 -0.07
N ARG A 134 -24.65 3.27 1.24
CA ARG A 134 -26.03 3.23 1.74
C ARG A 134 -26.57 4.65 1.79
N ILE A 135 -27.59 4.94 0.99
CA ILE A 135 -28.31 6.22 0.99
C ILE A 135 -29.66 6.00 1.67
N MET A 136 -30.02 6.88 2.60
CA MET A 136 -31.35 6.87 3.21
C MET A 136 -32.18 7.98 2.58
N TYR A 137 -33.33 7.60 2.02
CA TYR A 137 -34.28 8.54 1.44
C TYR A 137 -35.69 8.19 1.91
N GLY A 138 -36.39 9.17 2.51
CA GLY A 138 -37.76 8.97 2.99
C GLY A 138 -37.94 7.84 4.02
N GLY A 139 -36.92 7.54 4.84
CA GLY A 139 -36.97 6.46 5.84
C GLY A 139 -36.64 5.06 5.31
N VAL A 140 -36.44 4.89 4.00
CA VAL A 140 -35.99 3.64 3.38
C VAL A 140 -34.51 3.73 3.02
N THR A 141 -33.77 2.65 3.23
CA THR A 141 -32.34 2.57 2.89
C THR A 141 -32.12 1.85 1.56
N TYR A 142 -31.43 2.50 0.64
CA TYR A 142 -31.04 1.95 -0.66
C TYR A 142 -29.52 1.79 -0.73
N PHE A 143 -29.09 0.83 -1.53
CA PHE A 143 -27.70 0.68 -1.93
C PHE A 143 -27.52 1.36 -3.29
N HIS A 144 -26.65 2.35 -3.36
CA HIS A 144 -26.36 3.05 -4.60
C HIS A 144 -24.89 2.90 -4.96
N ALA A 145 -24.61 2.56 -6.21
CA ALA A 145 -23.25 2.51 -6.74
C ALA A 145 -22.67 3.92 -6.88
N VAL A 146 -21.43 4.10 -6.43
CA VAL A 146 -20.71 5.38 -6.48
C VAL A 146 -19.27 5.17 -6.92
N ASP A 147 -18.72 6.15 -7.65
CA ASP A 147 -17.32 6.15 -8.07
C ASP A 147 -16.38 6.46 -6.89
N THR A 148 -15.25 5.77 -6.86
CA THR A 148 -14.26 5.93 -5.79
C THR A 148 -13.23 7.01 -6.15
N SER A 149 -12.93 7.95 -5.23
CA SER A 149 -11.85 8.93 -5.46
C SER A 149 -10.45 8.28 -5.54
N PRO A 150 -9.51 8.77 -6.36
CA PRO A 150 -8.16 8.18 -6.50
C PRO A 150 -7.40 8.06 -5.17
N THR A 151 -7.54 9.06 -4.29
CA THR A 151 -7.00 9.01 -2.92
C THR A 151 -7.50 7.83 -2.12
N ARG A 152 -8.81 7.55 -2.23
CA ARG A 152 -9.48 6.47 -1.53
C ARG A 152 -9.15 5.13 -2.16
N MET A 153 -9.01 5.04 -3.49
CA MET A 153 -8.58 3.83 -4.18
C MET A 153 -7.27 3.29 -3.59
N VAL A 154 -6.26 4.16 -3.47
CA VAL A 154 -4.95 3.78 -2.89
C VAL A 154 -5.07 3.42 -1.41
N ASP A 155 -5.87 4.17 -0.63
CA ASP A 155 -6.06 3.88 0.79
C ASP A 155 -6.73 2.52 1.03
N LEU A 156 -7.71 2.15 0.20
CA LEU A 156 -8.40 0.87 0.24
C LEU A 156 -7.48 -0.28 -0.20
N ALA A 157 -6.73 -0.09 -1.29
CA ALA A 157 -5.78 -1.08 -1.78
C ALA A 157 -4.73 -1.45 -0.71
N ILE A 158 -4.04 -0.44 -0.15
CA ILE A 158 -3.04 -0.67 0.91
C ILE A 158 -3.67 -1.33 2.13
N ARG A 159 -4.90 -0.92 2.50
CA ARG A 159 -5.63 -1.52 3.62
C ARG A 159 -5.91 -3.00 3.39
N HIS A 160 -6.38 -3.38 2.21
CA HIS A 160 -6.74 -4.77 1.92
C HIS A 160 -5.51 -5.68 1.76
N ILE A 161 -4.41 -5.16 1.22
CA ILE A 161 -3.11 -5.87 1.20
C ILE A 161 -2.62 -6.12 2.64
N ALA A 162 -2.59 -5.08 3.49
CA ALA A 162 -2.14 -5.22 4.87
C ALA A 162 -3.05 -6.14 5.69
N GLN A 163 -4.37 -6.09 5.46
CA GLN A 163 -5.32 -7.01 6.08
C GLN A 163 -5.13 -8.45 5.61
N GLY A 164 -4.96 -8.67 4.30
CA GLY A 164 -4.69 -10.00 3.73
C GLY A 164 -3.46 -10.66 4.34
N ALA A 165 -2.36 -9.92 4.40
CA ALA A 165 -1.12 -10.36 5.02
C ALA A 165 -1.29 -10.71 6.51
N ALA A 166 -2.02 -9.87 7.27
CA ALA A 166 -2.26 -10.12 8.69
C ALA A 166 -3.18 -11.33 8.93
N ILE A 167 -4.25 -11.48 8.14
CA ILE A 167 -5.17 -12.63 8.21
C ILE A 167 -4.42 -13.92 7.90
N ARG A 168 -3.57 -13.92 6.86
CA ARG A 168 -2.75 -15.09 6.50
C ARG A 168 -1.76 -15.45 7.59
N ALA A 169 -1.07 -14.46 8.17
CA ALA A 169 -0.09 -14.70 9.23
C ALA A 169 -0.72 -15.19 10.54
N PHE A 170 -2.00 -14.90 10.79
CA PHE A 170 -2.66 -15.22 12.06
C PHE A 170 -2.79 -16.72 12.28
N ARG A 171 -2.22 -17.21 13.40
CA ARG A 171 -2.22 -18.64 13.79
C ARG A 171 -1.65 -19.57 12.70
N SER A 172 -0.88 -19.03 11.77
CA SER A 172 -0.14 -19.77 10.76
C SER A 172 1.34 -19.88 11.16
N PRO A 173 2.09 -20.87 10.63
CA PRO A 173 3.53 -20.93 10.82
C PRO A 173 4.28 -19.82 10.06
N MET A 174 3.64 -19.16 9.10
CA MET A 174 4.27 -18.11 8.29
C MET A 174 4.49 -16.84 9.11
N SER A 175 5.65 -16.22 8.90
CA SER A 175 5.91 -14.90 9.46
C SER A 175 5.09 -13.83 8.73
N LEU A 176 4.84 -12.70 9.42
CA LEU A 176 4.13 -11.57 8.81
C LEU A 176 4.88 -10.99 7.59
N ALA A 177 6.21 -11.10 7.54
CA ALA A 177 7.00 -10.61 6.43
C ALA A 177 6.82 -11.48 5.18
N GLU A 178 6.83 -12.80 5.35
CA GLU A 178 6.56 -13.76 4.27
C GLU A 178 5.13 -13.64 3.76
N ALA A 179 4.15 -13.58 4.67
CA ALA A 179 2.74 -13.40 4.31
C ALA A 179 2.51 -12.10 3.53
N LEU A 180 3.19 -11.01 3.90
CA LEU A 180 3.12 -9.74 3.18
C LEU A 180 3.78 -9.83 1.80
N ALA A 181 4.93 -10.48 1.69
CA ALA A 181 5.62 -10.68 0.42
C ALA A 181 4.76 -11.49 -0.56
N GLU A 182 4.16 -12.58 -0.10
CA GLU A 182 3.27 -13.40 -0.91
C GLU A 182 2.01 -12.66 -1.35
N GLU A 183 1.41 -11.87 -0.46
CA GLU A 183 0.22 -11.08 -0.80
C GLU A 183 0.54 -10.00 -1.85
N ILE A 184 1.70 -9.34 -1.75
CA ILE A 184 2.14 -8.33 -2.73
C ILE A 184 2.41 -8.97 -4.10
N ILE A 185 3.13 -10.11 -4.14
CA ILE A 185 3.40 -10.82 -5.40
C ILE A 185 2.10 -11.29 -6.04
N ALA A 186 1.22 -11.94 -5.27
CA ALA A 186 -0.07 -12.42 -5.78
C ALA A 186 -0.96 -11.27 -6.28
N ALA A 187 -0.96 -10.12 -5.60
CA ALA A 187 -1.69 -8.94 -6.04
C ALA A 187 -1.08 -8.32 -7.32
N ALA A 188 0.24 -8.33 -7.47
CA ALA A 188 0.92 -7.84 -8.67
C ALA A 188 0.66 -8.74 -9.90
N GLU A 189 0.52 -10.05 -9.69
CA GLU A 189 0.15 -11.05 -10.72
C GLU A 189 -1.36 -11.08 -11.02
N TYR A 190 -2.17 -10.31 -10.29
CA TYR A 190 -3.64 -10.34 -10.38
C TYR A 190 -4.25 -11.74 -10.07
N ASP A 191 -3.65 -12.49 -9.15
CA ASP A 191 -4.17 -13.80 -8.76
C ASP A 191 -5.28 -13.67 -7.71
N ARG A 192 -6.53 -13.86 -8.14
CA ARG A 192 -7.73 -13.81 -7.29
C ARG A 192 -7.75 -14.87 -6.18
N SER A 193 -7.23 -16.06 -6.44
CA SER A 193 -7.31 -17.19 -5.52
C SER A 193 -6.30 -17.04 -4.39
N ARG A 194 -5.11 -16.54 -4.73
CA ARG A 194 -4.04 -16.30 -3.74
C ARG A 194 -4.13 -14.94 -3.07
N SER A 195 -4.62 -13.88 -3.71
CA SER A 195 -4.67 -12.55 -3.08
C SER A 195 -6.01 -12.26 -2.42
N HIS A 196 -5.97 -11.90 -1.13
CA HIS A 196 -7.12 -11.37 -0.42
C HIS A 196 -7.54 -9.99 -0.96
N ALA A 197 -6.58 -9.14 -1.34
CA ALA A 197 -6.86 -7.80 -1.83
C ALA A 197 -7.66 -7.81 -3.15
N ILE A 198 -7.25 -8.63 -4.11
CA ILE A 198 -7.95 -8.78 -5.41
C ILE A 198 -9.32 -9.39 -5.20
N ARG A 199 -9.44 -10.44 -4.38
CA ARG A 199 -10.74 -11.05 -4.06
C ARG A 199 -11.72 -10.02 -3.50
N ARG A 200 -11.26 -9.16 -2.59
CA ARG A 200 -12.12 -8.13 -1.97
C ARG A 200 -12.49 -7.02 -2.95
N LYS A 201 -11.57 -6.63 -3.84
CA LYS A 201 -11.86 -5.67 -4.91
C LYS A 201 -12.99 -6.17 -5.80
N GLU A 202 -12.86 -7.36 -6.36
CA GLU A 202 -13.87 -7.92 -7.27
C GLU A 202 -15.22 -8.14 -6.61
N GLU A 203 -15.23 -8.50 -5.32
CA GLU A 203 -16.47 -8.63 -4.56
C GLU A 203 -17.20 -7.28 -4.44
N ILE A 204 -16.48 -6.21 -4.11
CA ILE A 204 -17.07 -4.86 -3.97
C ILE A 204 -17.55 -4.34 -5.32
N GLU A 205 -16.74 -4.47 -6.37
CA GLU A 205 -17.11 -4.01 -7.72
C GLU A 205 -18.30 -4.82 -8.28
N ARG A 206 -18.39 -6.12 -7.97
CA ARG A 206 -19.55 -6.95 -8.35
C ARG A 206 -20.83 -6.49 -7.66
N ILE A 207 -20.75 -6.18 -6.35
CA ILE A 207 -21.91 -5.68 -5.60
C ILE A 207 -22.33 -4.29 -6.13
N ALA A 208 -21.36 -3.44 -6.49
CA ALA A 208 -21.62 -2.15 -7.12
C ALA A 208 -22.32 -2.31 -8.48
N LEU A 209 -21.83 -3.22 -9.33
CA LEU A 209 -22.47 -3.50 -10.62
C LEU A 209 -23.92 -3.98 -10.46
N SER A 210 -24.21 -4.76 -9.43
CA SER A 210 -25.57 -5.24 -9.13
C SER A 210 -26.48 -4.15 -8.52
N SER A 211 -25.91 -3.08 -7.97
CA SER A 211 -26.65 -1.99 -7.32
C SER A 211 -26.71 -0.71 -8.16
N ARG A 212 -26.33 -0.83 -9.44
CA ARG A 212 -26.37 0.25 -10.43
C ARG A 212 -27.79 0.49 -10.90
#